data_AF-A0ABD2RLA2-F1
#
_entry.id   AF-A0ABD2RLA2-F1
#
_cell.length_a   1.000
_cell.length_b   1.000
_cell.length_c   1.000
_cell.angle_alpha   90.00
_cell.angle_beta   90.00
_cell.angle_gamma   90.00
#
_symmetry.space_group_name_H-M   'P 1'
#
loop_
_entity.id
_entity.type
_entity.pdbx_description
1 polymer ?
#
loop_
_entity_poly.entity_id
_entity_poly.type
_entity_poly.pdbx_seq_one_letter_code
_entity_poly.pdbx_strand_id
1 'polypeptide(L)'
;MVIPPPVRPDRVLKYLKPYVLRMHFTNKYVNAQVVHTPTATVAASASSQEKGLRLAMVESKENTRDVAAAAKIGKLLGERLQAKGVPAISVFFKKEQRYHGKVKAVIDSVREAGIELV
;
A
#
# COMPACT_ATOMS: atom_id res chain seq x y z
N MET A 1 1.46 -21.11 18.34
CA MET A 1 2.86 -20.72 18.07
C MET A 1 3.00 -20.57 16.57
N VAL A 2 3.05 -19.34 16.03
CA VAL A 2 3.17 -19.11 14.59
C VAL A 2 4.63 -19.34 14.24
N ILE A 3 4.95 -20.47 13.61
CA ILE A 3 6.30 -20.75 13.13
C ILE A 3 6.62 -19.68 12.08
N PRO A 4 7.64 -18.83 12.29
CA PRO A 4 8.04 -17.88 11.28
C PRO A 4 8.51 -18.67 10.05
N PRO A 5 8.14 -18.23 8.84
CA PRO A 5 8.54 -18.94 7.63
C PRO A 5 10.07 -19.05 7.58
N PRO A 6 10.61 -20.12 6.98
CA PRO A 6 12.04 -20.21 6.76
C PRO A 6 12.50 -18.99 5.97
N VAL A 7 13.49 -18.28 6.52
CA VAL A 7 14.10 -17.11 5.89
C VAL A 7 14.78 -17.58 4.61
N ARG A 8 14.25 -17.17 3.45
CA ARG A 8 14.84 -17.51 2.16
C ARG A 8 16.11 -16.67 1.95
N PRO A 9 17.14 -17.20 1.29
CA PRO A 9 18.36 -16.44 1.01
C PRO A 9 18.08 -15.23 0.11
N ASP A 10 18.78 -14.12 0.35
CA ASP A 10 18.58 -12.82 -0.33
C ASP A 10 18.63 -12.90 -1.86
N ARG A 11 19.44 -13.84 -2.38
CA ARG A 11 19.54 -14.08 -3.83
C ARG A 11 18.17 -14.42 -4.43
N VAL A 12 17.34 -15.19 -3.74
CA VAL A 12 15.98 -15.54 -4.23
C VAL A 12 15.04 -14.33 -4.12
N LEU A 13 15.10 -13.59 -3.02
CA LEU A 13 14.25 -12.40 -2.80
C LEU A 13 14.47 -11.32 -3.88
N LYS A 14 15.72 -11.15 -4.34
CA LYS A 14 16.06 -10.19 -5.40
C LYS A 14 15.35 -10.48 -6.73
N TYR A 15 15.13 -11.74 -7.08
CA TYR A 15 14.43 -12.13 -8.32
C TYR A 15 12.92 -12.29 -8.12
N LEU A 16 12.48 -12.75 -6.95
CA LEU A 16 11.08 -13.11 -6.70
C LEU A 16 10.15 -11.90 -6.49
N LYS A 17 10.71 -10.69 -6.34
CA LYS A 17 9.98 -9.42 -6.14
C LYS A 17 8.72 -9.59 -5.26
N PRO A 18 8.89 -10.01 -4.01
CA PRO A 18 7.82 -10.68 -3.29
C PRO A 18 6.73 -9.74 -2.76
N TYR A 19 6.98 -8.43 -2.71
CA TYR A 19 6.04 -7.44 -2.21
C TYR A 19 5.13 -6.93 -3.32
N VAL A 20 3.83 -7.13 -3.13
CA VAL A 20 2.80 -6.74 -4.10
C VAL A 20 1.85 -5.73 -3.47
N LEU A 21 1.74 -4.55 -4.08
CA LEU A 21 0.75 -3.53 -3.72
C LEU A 21 -0.60 -3.87 -4.34
N ARG A 22 -1.61 -4.06 -3.49
CA ARG A 22 -3.00 -4.23 -3.85
C ARG A 22 -3.80 -3.01 -3.39
N MET A 23 -4.52 -2.40 -4.32
CA MET A 23 -5.37 -1.24 -4.06
C MET A 23 -6.84 -1.60 -4.23
N HIS A 24 -7.67 -1.13 -3.29
CA HIS A 24 -9.10 -1.33 -3.32
C HIS A 24 -9.85 -0.03 -3.03
N PHE A 25 -10.69 0.37 -3.99
CA PHE A 25 -11.54 1.54 -3.89
C PHE A 25 -12.98 1.07 -3.76
N THR A 26 -13.59 1.32 -2.62
CA THR A 26 -15.03 1.12 -2.42
C THR A 26 -15.77 2.44 -2.67
N ASN A 27 -17.10 2.39 -2.59
CA ASN A 27 -17.93 3.59 -2.73
C ASN A 27 -17.68 4.65 -1.64
N LYS A 28 -17.12 4.26 -0.49
CA LYS A 28 -16.88 5.15 0.65
C LYS A 28 -15.41 5.24 1.06
N TYR A 29 -14.62 4.20 0.85
CA TYR A 29 -13.28 4.08 1.44
C TYR A 29 -12.23 3.70 0.41
N VAL A 30 -11.03 4.19 0.65
CA VAL A 30 -9.80 3.79 -0.04
C VAL A 30 -8.95 2.94 0.90
N ASN A 31 -8.49 1.80 0.37
CA ASN A 31 -7.63 0.85 1.05
C ASN A 31 -6.44 0.49 0.16
N ALA A 32 -5.25 0.42 0.74
CA ALA A 32 -4.03 -0.01 0.08
C ALA A 32 -3.26 -0.97 1.00
N GLN A 33 -2.80 -2.09 0.46
CA GLN A 33 -2.09 -3.12 1.22
C GLN A 33 -0.90 -3.64 0.42
N VAL A 34 0.21 -3.86 1.09
CA VAL A 34 1.39 -4.50 0.54
C VAL A 34 1.51 -5.88 1.16
N VAL A 35 1.44 -6.91 0.32
CA VAL A 35 1.46 -8.31 0.73
C VAL A 35 2.77 -8.94 0.31
N HIS A 36 3.37 -9.72 1.21
CA HIS A 36 4.51 -10.58 0.89
C HIS A 36 3.99 -11.91 0.34
N THR A 37 4.13 -12.11 -0.97
CA THR A 37 3.56 -13.26 -1.71
C THR A 37 4.01 -14.63 -1.18
N PRO A 38 5.29 -14.86 -0.83
CA PRO A 38 5.75 -16.16 -0.31
C PRO A 38 5.19 -16.53 1.05
N THR A 39 4.94 -15.53 1.91
CA THR A 39 4.54 -15.74 3.31
C THR A 39 3.04 -15.52 3.50
N ALA A 40 2.36 -14.94 2.50
CA ALA A 40 0.98 -14.46 2.59
C ALA A 40 0.74 -13.45 3.75
N THR A 41 1.79 -12.88 4.34
CA THR A 41 1.68 -11.86 5.39
C THR A 41 1.58 -10.47 4.79
N VAL A 42 0.78 -9.61 5.43
CA VAL A 42 0.69 -8.20 5.08
C VAL A 42 1.90 -7.47 5.65
N ALA A 43 2.77 -6.98 4.77
CA ALA A 43 3.94 -6.20 5.14
C ALA A 43 3.49 -4.82 5.66
N ALA A 44 2.64 -4.11 4.93
CA ALA A 44 2.06 -2.85 5.40
C ALA A 44 0.63 -2.71 4.88
N SER A 45 -0.23 -2.07 5.66
CA SER A 45 -1.59 -1.72 5.25
C SER A 45 -1.81 -0.25 5.55
N ALA A 46 -2.60 0.43 4.73
CA ALA A 46 -3.11 1.76 5.00
C ALA A 46 -4.58 1.82 4.52
N SER A 47 -5.48 2.29 5.38
CA SER A 47 -6.88 2.49 5.02
C SER A 47 -7.47 3.74 5.63
N SER A 48 -8.38 4.38 4.89
CA SER A 48 -9.24 5.46 5.42
C SER A 48 -10.11 5.05 6.62
N GLN A 49 -10.24 3.75 6.91
CA GLN A 49 -11.00 3.22 8.05
C GLN A 49 -10.17 3.07 9.32
N GLU A 50 -8.84 3.22 9.26
CA GLU A 50 -8.00 3.15 10.45
C GLU A 50 -8.44 4.19 11.48
N LYS A 51 -8.48 3.80 12.76
CA LYS A 51 -9.01 4.68 13.84
C LYS A 51 -8.34 6.06 13.83
N GLY A 52 -7.02 6.12 13.62
CA GLY A 52 -6.29 7.39 13.56
C GLY A 52 -6.68 8.26 12.36
N LEU A 53 -6.90 7.66 11.19
CA LEU A 53 -7.28 8.39 9.97
C LEU A 53 -8.76 8.72 9.91
N ARG A 54 -9.60 7.86 10.47
CA ARG A 54 -11.04 8.07 10.56
C ARG A 54 -11.36 9.27 11.44
N LEU A 55 -10.67 9.44 12.57
CA LEU A 55 -10.85 10.62 13.42
C LEU A 55 -10.44 11.90 12.68
N ALA A 56 -9.25 11.89 12.07
CA ALA A 56 -8.76 13.03 11.28
C ALA A 56 -9.68 13.37 10.09
N MET A 57 -10.22 12.37 9.38
CA MET A 57 -11.10 12.59 8.22
C MET A 57 -12.53 12.99 8.62
N VAL A 58 -13.03 12.50 9.76
CA VAL A 58 -14.35 12.87 10.28
C VAL A 58 -14.34 14.30 10.83
N GLU A 59 -13.27 14.71 11.52
CA GLU A 59 -13.11 16.09 12.00
C GLU A 59 -12.99 17.09 10.82
N SER A 60 -12.34 16.68 9.74
CA SER A 60 -12.09 17.54 8.58
C SER A 60 -13.27 17.68 7.61
N LYS A 61 -14.38 16.93 7.79
CA LYS A 61 -15.47 16.77 6.81
C LYS A 61 -14.97 16.46 5.38
N GLU A 62 -13.81 15.84 5.26
CA GLU A 62 -13.21 15.53 3.97
C GLU A 62 -13.79 14.22 3.43
N ASN A 63 -14.08 14.19 2.13
CA ASN A 63 -14.50 12.97 1.45
C ASN A 63 -13.41 11.90 1.58
N THR A 64 -13.76 10.77 2.20
CA THR A 64 -12.90 9.59 2.40
C THR A 64 -12.52 8.86 1.10
N ARG A 65 -12.95 9.38 -0.06
CA ARG A 65 -12.80 8.75 -1.37
C ARG A 65 -12.10 9.65 -2.40
N ASP A 66 -11.71 10.87 -2.07
CA ASP A 66 -11.18 11.81 -3.07
C ASP A 66 -9.71 11.53 -3.43
N VAL A 67 -9.24 12.18 -4.49
CA VAL A 67 -7.84 12.06 -4.96
C VAL A 67 -6.87 12.49 -3.86
N ALA A 68 -7.23 13.50 -3.07
CA ALA A 68 -6.48 13.95 -1.90
C ALA A 68 -6.39 12.86 -0.81
N ALA A 69 -7.50 12.16 -0.53
CA ALA A 69 -7.51 11.05 0.43
C ALA A 69 -6.63 9.88 -0.04
N ALA A 70 -6.68 9.57 -1.34
CA ALA A 70 -5.83 8.55 -1.95
C ALA A 70 -4.32 8.91 -1.84
N ALA A 71 -3.98 10.19 -2.04
CA ALA A 71 -2.60 10.66 -1.87
C ALA A 71 -2.13 10.57 -0.41
N LYS A 72 -2.95 11.02 0.56
CA LYS A 72 -2.66 10.89 2.00
C LYS A 72 -2.40 9.42 2.40
N ILE A 73 -3.21 8.50 1.92
CA ILE A 73 -3.03 7.05 2.17
C ILE A 73 -1.74 6.53 1.53
N GLY A 74 -1.42 6.96 0.30
CA GLY A 74 -0.17 6.59 -0.37
C GLY A 74 1.08 7.04 0.39
N LYS A 75 1.07 8.25 0.94
CA LYS A 75 2.17 8.78 1.77
C LYS A 75 2.37 7.96 3.05
N LEU A 76 1.29 7.73 3.80
CA LEU A 76 1.33 6.93 5.03
C LEU A 76 1.76 5.49 4.78
N LEU A 77 1.34 4.91 3.66
CA LEU A 77 1.78 3.58 3.25
C LEU A 77 3.29 3.59 2.98
N GLY A 78 3.79 4.61 2.27
CA GLY A 78 5.20 4.80 1.99
C GLY A 78 6.07 4.88 3.25
N GLU A 79 5.68 5.73 4.22
CA GLU A 79 6.37 5.85 5.50
C GLU A 79 6.43 4.52 6.27
N ARG A 80 5.33 3.76 6.28
CA ARG A 80 5.27 2.44 6.93
C ARG A 80 6.16 1.40 6.25
N LEU A 81 6.36 1.53 4.94
CA LEU A 81 7.20 0.61 4.16
C LEU A 81 8.68 0.94 4.30
N GLN A 82 9.03 2.23 4.35
CA GLN A 82 10.38 2.67 4.70
C GLN A 82 10.76 2.18 6.10
N ALA A 83 9.87 2.34 7.09
CA ALA A 83 10.09 1.85 8.44
C ALA A 83 10.28 0.32 8.51
N LYS A 84 9.73 -0.42 7.54
CA LYS A 84 9.87 -1.87 7.41
C LYS A 84 11.01 -2.31 6.49
N GLY A 85 11.76 -1.36 5.90
CA GLY A 85 12.89 -1.64 5.02
C GLY A 85 12.50 -2.34 3.72
N VAL A 86 11.33 -2.05 3.15
CA VAL A 86 10.88 -2.63 1.88
C VAL A 86 11.25 -1.68 0.72
N PRO A 87 12.26 -2.01 -0.13
CA PRO A 87 12.78 -1.08 -1.13
C PRO A 87 11.99 -1.09 -2.45
N ALA A 88 11.44 -2.25 -2.84
CA ALA A 88 10.80 -2.43 -4.14
C ALA A 88 9.44 -3.13 -4.03
N ILE A 89 8.46 -2.63 -4.77
CA ILE A 89 7.08 -3.11 -4.73
C ILE A 89 6.53 -3.26 -6.15
N SER A 90 5.93 -4.41 -6.41
CA SER A 90 5.20 -4.68 -7.67
C SER A 90 3.76 -4.21 -7.54
N VAL A 91 3.23 -3.49 -8.53
CA VAL A 91 1.84 -3.04 -8.51
C VAL A 91 0.91 -4.08 -9.13
N PHE A 92 -0.12 -4.49 -8.40
CA PHE A 92 -1.16 -5.36 -8.94
C PHE A 92 -2.42 -4.55 -9.27
N PHE A 93 -2.76 -4.49 -10.55
CA PHE A 93 -4.01 -3.91 -11.03
C PHE A 93 -5.10 -4.97 -11.15
N LYS A 94 -6.30 -4.63 -10.67
CA LYS A 94 -7.51 -5.40 -11.04
C LYS A 94 -7.89 -5.09 -12.49
N LYS A 95 -8.66 -5.99 -13.12
CA LYS A 95 -9.08 -5.86 -14.53
C LYS A 95 -9.75 -4.52 -14.87
N GLU A 96 -10.50 -3.92 -13.94
CA GLU A 96 -11.14 -2.61 -14.15
C GLU A 96 -10.27 -1.40 -13.76
N GLN A 97 -9.13 -1.62 -13.09
CA GLN A 97 -8.27 -0.54 -12.63
C GLN A 97 -7.28 -0.13 -13.72
N ARG A 98 -7.40 1.11 -14.17
CA ARG A 98 -6.41 1.76 -15.05
C ARG A 98 -5.58 2.75 -14.24
N TYR A 99 -4.37 3.00 -14.69
CA TYR A 99 -3.51 4.04 -14.11
C TYR A 99 -4.09 5.43 -14.42
N HIS A 100 -5.08 5.84 -13.62
CA HIS A 100 -5.79 7.11 -13.76
C HIS A 100 -6.42 7.52 -12.42
N GLY A 101 -6.68 8.81 -12.26
CA GLY A 101 -7.36 9.38 -11.09
C GLY A 101 -6.77 8.93 -9.75
N LYS A 102 -7.57 8.19 -8.97
CA LYS A 102 -7.22 7.75 -7.61
C LYS A 102 -6.08 6.74 -7.58
N VAL A 103 -6.04 5.84 -8.56
CA VAL A 103 -4.98 4.82 -8.68
C VAL A 103 -3.64 5.52 -8.91
N LYS A 104 -3.63 6.52 -9.81
CA LYS A 104 -2.46 7.34 -10.09
C LYS A 104 -1.96 8.06 -8.83
N ALA A 105 -2.86 8.70 -8.09
CA ALA A 105 -2.50 9.43 -6.87
C ALA A 105 -1.83 8.56 -5.79
N VAL A 106 -2.30 7.32 -5.60
CA VAL A 106 -1.65 6.40 -4.65
C VAL A 106 -0.24 6.06 -5.11
N ILE A 107 -0.08 5.69 -6.39
CA ILE A 107 1.21 5.29 -6.95
C ILE A 107 2.21 6.44 -6.92
N ASP A 108 1.78 7.64 -7.33
CA ASP A 108 2.64 8.84 -7.32
C ASP A 108 3.09 9.17 -5.89
N SER A 109 2.19 9.07 -4.91
CA SER A 109 2.53 9.31 -3.50
C SER A 109 3.49 8.26 -2.92
N VAL A 110 3.35 7.00 -3.32
CA VAL A 110 4.28 5.92 -2.93
C VAL A 110 5.66 6.14 -3.56
N ARG A 111 5.68 6.64 -4.80
CA ARG A 111 6.92 6.99 -5.50
C ARG A 111 7.63 8.18 -4.86
N GLU A 112 6.88 9.21 -4.48
CA GLU A 112 7.40 10.37 -3.72
C GLU A 112 8.01 9.94 -2.38
N ALA A 113 7.44 8.90 -1.75
CA ALA A 113 8.02 8.27 -0.56
C ALA A 113 9.25 7.40 -0.87
N GLY A 114 9.88 7.51 -2.04
CA GLY A 114 11.17 6.88 -2.34
C GLY A 114 11.15 5.36 -2.49
N ILE A 115 9.98 4.77 -2.72
CA ILE A 115 9.84 3.34 -2.96
C ILE A 115 9.91 3.07 -4.45
N GLU A 116 10.77 2.13 -4.84
CA GLU A 116 10.88 1.72 -6.23
C GLU A 116 9.66 0.89 -6.65
N LEU A 117 8.95 1.39 -7.66
CA LEU A 117 7.81 0.69 -8.27
C LEU A 117 8.32 -0.03 -9.52
N VAL A 118 8.13 -1.35 -9.57
CA VAL A 118 8.61 -2.22 -10.67
C VAL A 118 7.48 -3.02 -11.29
#